data_AF-A0A2E1FV40-F1
#
_entry.id   AF-A0A2E1FV40-F1
#
_cell.length_a   1.000
_cell.length_b   1.000
_cell.length_c   1.000
_cell.angle_alpha   90.00
_cell.angle_beta   90.00
_cell.angle_gamma   90.00
#
_symmetry.space_group_name_H-M   'P 1'
#
loop_
_entity.id
_entity.type
_entity.pdbx_description
1 polymer ?
#
loop_
_entity_poly.entity_id
_entity_poly.type
_entity_poly.pdbx_seq_one_letter_code
_entity_poly.pdbx_strand_id
1 'polypeptide(L)'
;MGQDTVLIGAFAFFAIGGAIWLILTRLQASSLPERVKRLLTYGLLGLVVVTAIYVIHWHSQNYKANFTGKSEVLQTTNTRIA
;
A
#
# COMPACT_ATOMS: atom_id res chain seq x y z
N MET A 1 11.15 14.47 0.45
CA MET A 1 9.94 13.84 -0.12
C MET A 1 9.76 12.36 0.25
N GLY A 2 10.80 11.60 0.64
CA GLY A 2 10.63 10.17 1.00
C GLY A 2 9.82 9.92 2.29
N GLN A 3 9.95 10.78 3.30
CA GLN A 3 9.27 10.61 4.58
C GLN A 3 7.73 10.71 4.48
N ASP A 4 7.24 11.62 3.63
CA ASP A 4 5.80 11.84 3.44
C ASP A 4 5.13 10.62 2.81
N THR A 5 5.84 9.94 1.90
CA THR A 5 5.30 8.76 1.22
C THR A 5 5.12 7.58 2.17
N VAL A 6 6.03 7.37 3.13
CA VAL A 6 5.94 6.28 4.12
C VAL A 6 4.73 6.47 5.03
N LEU A 7 4.53 7.69 5.53
CA LEU A 7 3.41 8.02 6.40
C LEU A 7 2.07 7.90 5.66
N ILE A 8 2.00 8.35 4.42
CA ILE A 8 0.80 8.21 3.57
C ILE A 8 0.50 6.73 3.29
N GLY A 9 1.53 5.94 2.96
CA GLY A 9 1.37 4.50 2.71
C GLY A 9 0.89 3.73 3.94
N ALA A 10 1.50 4.00 5.10
CA ALA A 10 1.11 3.40 6.38
C ALA A 10 -0.32 3.81 6.76
N PHE A 11 -0.66 5.09 6.66
CA PHE A 11 -2.01 5.59 6.95
C PHE A 11 -3.06 4.93 6.05
N ALA A 12 -2.81 4.83 4.74
CA ALA A 12 -3.70 4.17 3.81
C ALA A 12 -3.89 2.69 4.15
N PHE A 13 -2.82 1.98 4.50
CA PHE A 13 -2.90 0.57 4.91
C PHE A 13 -3.74 0.39 6.19
N PHE A 14 -3.53 1.23 7.21
CA PHE A 14 -4.33 1.18 8.44
C PHE A 14 -5.80 1.54 8.20
N ALA A 15 -6.09 2.54 7.36
CA ALA A 15 -7.46 2.90 7.00
C ALA A 15 -8.19 1.73 6.31
N ILE A 16 -7.51 1.04 5.38
CA ILE A 16 -8.05 -0.15 4.71
C ILE A 16 -8.23 -1.29 5.72
N GLY A 17 -7.27 -1.52 6.60
CA GLY A 17 -7.39 -2.52 7.67
C GLY A 17 -8.59 -2.25 8.59
N GLY A 18 -8.80 -0.99 9.00
CA GLY A 18 -9.95 -0.58 9.79
C GLY A 18 -11.29 -0.77 9.06
N ALA A 19 -11.34 -0.43 7.77
CA ALA A 19 -12.52 -0.68 6.94
C ALA A 19 -12.83 -2.18 6.82
N ILE A 20 -11.81 -3.01 6.57
CA ILE A 20 -11.95 -4.48 6.52
C ILE A 20 -12.45 -5.03 7.86
N TRP A 21 -11.92 -4.54 8.97
CA TRP A 21 -12.38 -4.93 10.30
C TRP A 21 -13.86 -4.62 10.50
N LEU A 22 -14.31 -3.40 10.18
CA LEU A 22 -15.73 -3.03 10.25
C LEU A 22 -16.61 -3.94 9.39
N ILE A 23 -16.17 -4.24 8.16
CA ILE A 23 -16.89 -5.15 7.25
C ILE A 23 -16.98 -6.55 7.88
N LEU A 24 -15.89 -7.07 8.44
CA LEU A 24 -15.88 -8.38 9.12
C LEU A 24 -16.82 -8.40 10.33
N THR A 25 -16.82 -7.36 11.16
CA THR A 25 -17.71 -7.27 12.32
C THR A 25 -19.18 -7.31 11.90
N ARG A 26 -19.54 -6.56 10.84
CA ARG A 26 -20.91 -6.57 10.28
C ARG A 26 -21.23 -7.91 9.62
N LEU A 27 -20.28 -8.52 8.92
CA LEU A 27 -20.44 -9.82 8.28
C LEU A 27 -20.70 -10.92 9.31
N GLN A 28 -19.97 -10.92 10.43
CA GLN A 28 -20.17 -11.89 11.51
C GLN A 28 -21.56 -11.76 12.15
N ALA A 29 -22.02 -10.54 12.39
CA ALA A 29 -23.34 -10.25 12.95
C ALA A 29 -24.52 -10.51 11.97
N SER A 30 -24.25 -10.68 10.67
CA SER A 30 -25.31 -10.92 9.67
C SER A 30 -25.93 -12.32 9.80
N SER A 31 -27.16 -12.49 9.33
CA SER A 31 -27.83 -13.80 9.23
C SER A 31 -27.46 -14.57 7.95
N LEU A 32 -26.35 -14.20 7.30
CA LEU A 32 -25.92 -14.85 6.06
C LEU A 32 -25.52 -16.31 6.28
N PRO A 33 -25.67 -17.17 5.24
CA PRO A 33 -25.22 -18.55 5.30
C PRO A 33 -23.72 -18.67 5.62
N GLU A 34 -23.35 -19.65 6.44
CA GLU A 34 -21.97 -19.92 6.89
C GLU A 34 -20.96 -19.96 5.73
N ARG A 35 -21.36 -20.59 4.61
CA ARG A 35 -20.54 -20.74 3.41
C ARG A 35 -20.20 -19.39 2.77
N VAL A 36 -21.17 -18.48 2.73
CA VAL A 36 -21.01 -17.13 2.16
C VAL A 36 -20.13 -16.28 3.09
N LYS A 37 -20.34 -16.36 4.41
CA LYS A 37 -19.47 -15.70 5.40
C LYS A 37 -18.01 -16.13 5.22
N ARG A 38 -17.75 -17.43 5.10
CA ARG A 38 -16.39 -17.96 4.86
C ARG A 38 -15.77 -17.42 3.57
N LEU A 39 -16.54 -17.45 2.47
CA LEU A 39 -16.07 -16.96 1.16
C LEU A 39 -15.70 -15.47 1.20
N LEU A 40 -16.55 -14.65 1.83
CA LEU A 40 -16.29 -13.22 2.01
C LEU A 40 -15.09 -12.96 2.92
N THR A 41 -14.94 -13.72 4.01
CA THR A 41 -13.75 -13.62 4.88
C THR A 41 -12.47 -13.95 4.13
N TYR A 42 -12.45 -15.01 3.31
CA TYR A 42 -11.28 -15.33 2.49
C TYR A 42 -11.02 -14.27 1.40
N GLY A 43 -12.08 -13.72 0.80
CA GLY A 43 -11.96 -12.60 -0.12
C GLY A 43 -11.33 -11.36 0.54
N LEU A 44 -11.77 -11.02 1.75
CA LEU A 44 -11.21 -9.90 2.53
C LEU A 44 -9.76 -10.14 2.93
N LEU A 45 -9.39 -11.37 3.30
CA LEU A 45 -7.98 -11.74 3.52
C LEU A 45 -7.14 -11.58 2.26
N GLY A 46 -7.65 -12.05 1.11
CA GLY A 46 -6.99 -11.84 -0.19
C GLY A 46 -6.80 -10.36 -0.51
N LEU A 47 -7.81 -9.52 -0.21
CA LEU A 47 -7.73 -8.08 -0.38
C LEU A 47 -6.61 -7.45 0.46
N VAL A 48 -6.41 -7.91 1.71
CA VAL A 48 -5.28 -7.46 2.55
C VAL A 48 -3.94 -7.76 1.88
N VAL A 49 -3.78 -8.98 1.35
CA VAL A 49 -2.53 -9.38 0.67
C VAL A 49 -2.27 -8.53 -0.57
N VAL A 50 -3.27 -8.32 -1.42
CA VAL A 50 -3.14 -7.48 -2.63
C VAL A 50 -2.80 -6.04 -2.25
N THR A 51 -3.43 -5.51 -1.20
CA THR A 51 -3.15 -4.16 -0.70
C THR A 51 -1.71 -4.04 -0.21
N ALA A 52 -1.21 -5.03 0.54
CA ALA A 52 0.18 -5.03 1.01
C ALA A 52 1.18 -5.05 -0.17
N ILE A 53 0.95 -5.89 -1.17
CA ILE A 53 1.77 -5.95 -2.39
C ILE A 53 1.77 -4.59 -3.09
N TYR A 54 0.60 -3.97 -3.24
CA TYR A 54 0.46 -2.67 -3.88
C TYR A 54 1.24 -1.57 -3.14
N VAL A 55 1.13 -1.50 -1.81
CA VAL A 55 1.86 -0.52 -0.99
C VAL A 55 3.37 -0.69 -1.14
N ILE A 56 3.88 -1.92 -1.07
CA ILE A 56 5.31 -2.22 -1.24
C ILE A 56 5.77 -1.83 -2.66
N HIS A 57 4.98 -2.18 -3.68
CA HIS A 57 5.28 -1.86 -5.07
C HIS A 57 5.35 -0.34 -5.29
N TRP A 58 4.37 0.39 -4.78
CA TRP A 58 4.33 1.85 -4.84
C TRP A 58 5.53 2.48 -4.12
N HIS A 59 5.90 1.97 -2.95
CA HIS A 59 7.11 2.40 -2.25
C HIS A 59 8.39 2.17 -3.06
N SER A 60 8.52 0.99 -3.69
CA SER A 60 9.69 0.68 -4.52
C SER A 60 9.79 1.63 -5.71
N GLN A 61 8.67 1.95 -6.37
CA GLN A 61 8.66 2.90 -7.48
C GLN A 61 9.04 4.31 -7.05
N ASN A 62 8.45 4.81 -5.95
CA ASN A 62 8.78 6.13 -5.42
C ASN A 62 10.24 6.22 -5.00
N TYR A 63 10.78 5.18 -4.38
CA TYR A 63 12.21 5.10 -4.07
C TYR A 63 13.02 5.25 -5.37
N LYS A 64 12.83 4.38 -6.36
CA LYS A 64 13.57 4.43 -7.64
C LYS A 64 13.52 5.81 -8.31
N ALA A 65 12.36 6.42 -8.43
CA ALA A 65 12.20 7.75 -9.03
C ALA A 65 13.03 8.84 -8.30
N ASN A 66 13.05 8.80 -6.97
CA ASN A 66 13.80 9.77 -6.16
C ASN A 66 15.33 9.58 -6.24
N PHE A 67 15.83 8.38 -6.54
CA PHE A 67 17.27 8.13 -6.68
C PHE A 67 17.76 8.33 -8.11
N THR A 68 17.00 7.92 -9.14
CA THR A 68 17.36 8.15 -10.55
C THR A 68 17.46 9.65 -10.88
N GLY A 69 16.52 10.47 -10.39
CA GLY A 69 16.58 11.92 -10.61
C GLY A 69 17.77 12.62 -9.91
N LYS A 70 18.25 12.08 -8.78
CA LYS A 70 19.42 12.63 -8.07
C LYS A 70 20.74 12.25 -8.75
N SER A 71 20.85 11.06 -9.30
CA SER A 71 22.04 10.65 -10.08
C SER A 71 22.23 11.50 -11.34
N GLU A 72 21.14 11.85 -12.01
CA GLU A 72 21.18 12.64 -13.24
C GLU A 72 21.70 14.07 -12.94
N VAL A 73 21.15 14.75 -11.93
CA VAL A 73 21.60 16.09 -11.51
C VAL A 73 23.07 16.13 -11.09
N LEU A 74 23.56 15.10 -10.41
CA LEU A 74 24.97 15.01 -10.00
C LEU A 74 25.92 14.76 -11.18
N GLN A 75 25.47 14.02 -12.21
CA GLN A 75 26.22 13.85 -13.44
C GLN A 75 26.27 15.14 -14.27
N THR A 76 25.15 15.83 -14.44
CA THR A 76 25.10 17.11 -15.18
C THR A 76 25.91 18.22 -14.48
N THR A 77 25.97 18.19 -13.15
CA THR A 77 26.79 19.14 -12.38
C THR A 77 28.28 18.87 -12.59
N ASN A 78 28.72 17.60 -12.55
CA ASN A 78 30.13 17.27 -12.80
C ASN A 78 30.57 17.62 -14.23
N THR A 79 29.71 17.47 -15.24
CA THR A 79 30.05 17.83 -16.63
C THR A 79 30.12 19.33 -16.89
N ARG A 80 29.53 20.18 -16.03
CA ARG A 80 29.59 21.64 -16.18
C ARG A 80 30.78 22.30 -15.47
N ILE A 81 31.47 21.56 -14.61
CA ILE A 81 32.58 22.07 -13.78
C ILE A 81 33.94 21.51 -14.28
N ALA A 82 33.92 20.54 -15.21
CA ALA A 82 35.08 20.06 -15.96
C ALA A 82 35.28 20.87 -17.25
#